data_AF-A0A838LAG4-F1
#
_entry.id   AF-A0A838LAG4-F1
#
_cell.length_a   1.000
_cell.length_b   1.000
_cell.length_c   1.000
_cell.angle_alpha   90.00
_cell.angle_beta   90.00
_cell.angle_gamma   90.00
#
_symmetry.space_group_name_H-M   'P 1'
#
loop_
_entity.id
_entity.type
_entity.pdbx_description
1 polymer ?
#
loop_
_entity_poly.entity_id
_entity_poly.type
_entity_poly.pdbx_seq_one_letter_code
_entity_poly.pdbx_strand_id
1 'polypeptide(L)'
;MTDASLRASGACLCAAAVATLALNLLVSPHLPAGSFAVIAASRVYFLRQVIASAVALALVFGLAGVRDGRLAGSGAFAAIACTSALGGQVLLFAVEYGQAFFVHDYALHAPAALDAAMGGPHGPLAIGAVLAIAVFYLGWLLLAIALLLARRIPRSITALLLFGFVATPVLNAIKALGVAGGILASLIVGAGWFLLGLRMIRTPRGEP
;
A
#
# COMPACT_ATOMS: atom_id res chain seq x y z
N MET A 1 2.65 -20.08 12.28
CA MET A 1 1.50 -19.41 12.93
C MET A 1 0.34 -20.37 13.23
N THR A 2 -0.57 -20.02 14.15
CA THR A 2 -1.84 -20.74 14.35
C THR A 2 -2.89 -20.34 13.31
N ASP A 3 -3.95 -21.12 13.13
CA ASP A 3 -5.03 -20.78 12.18
C ASP A 3 -5.76 -19.50 12.57
N ALA A 4 -5.93 -19.24 13.88
CA ALA A 4 -6.50 -17.99 14.36
C ALA A 4 -5.64 -16.79 13.93
N SER A 5 -4.31 -16.89 14.07
CA SER A 5 -3.39 -15.83 13.63
C SER A 5 -3.44 -15.62 12.12
N LEU A 6 -3.53 -16.68 11.32
CA LEU A 6 -3.66 -16.60 9.86
C LEU A 6 -4.98 -15.93 9.43
N ARG A 7 -6.08 -16.24 10.11
CA ARG A 7 -7.37 -15.58 9.89
C ARG A 7 -7.30 -14.10 10.26
N ALA A 8 -6.64 -13.74 11.36
CA ALA A 8 -6.43 -12.35 11.75
C ALA A 8 -5.62 -11.58 10.69
N SER A 9 -4.53 -12.16 10.16
CA SER A 9 -3.79 -11.58 9.03
C SER A 9 -4.68 -11.39 7.79
N GLY A 10 -5.54 -12.37 7.49
CA GLY A 10 -6.53 -12.23 6.43
C GLY A 10 -7.51 -11.08 6.66
N ALA A 11 -7.98 -10.89 7.90
CA ALA A 11 -8.83 -9.77 8.28
C ALA A 11 -8.10 -8.43 8.16
N CYS A 12 -6.81 -8.37 8.49
CA CYS A 12 -5.99 -7.17 8.28
C CYS A 12 -5.91 -6.78 6.79
N LEU A 13 -5.75 -7.74 5.88
CA LEU A 13 -5.79 -7.48 4.43
C LEU A 13 -7.15 -6.94 3.97
N CYS A 14 -8.25 -7.54 4.45
CA CYS A 14 -9.60 -7.05 4.14
C CYS A 14 -9.83 -5.63 4.69
N ALA A 15 -9.42 -5.36 5.93
CA ALA A 15 -9.55 -4.06 6.56
C ALA A 15 -8.72 -3.00 5.81
N ALA A 16 -7.48 -3.33 5.43
CA ALA A 16 -6.63 -2.47 4.63
C ALA A 16 -7.25 -2.14 3.27
N ALA A 17 -7.85 -3.13 2.59
CA ALA A 17 -8.54 -2.92 1.32
C ALA A 17 -9.74 -1.96 1.45
N VAL A 18 -10.60 -2.19 2.44
CA VAL A 18 -11.78 -1.35 2.69
C VAL A 18 -11.36 0.06 3.07
N ALA A 19 -10.37 0.20 3.97
CA ALA A 19 -9.87 1.50 4.40
C ALA A 19 -9.17 2.25 3.25
N THR A 20 -8.41 1.57 2.38
CA THR A 20 -7.83 2.18 1.17
C THR A 20 -8.91 2.72 0.24
N LEU A 21 -9.98 1.96 0.06
CA LEU A 21 -11.08 2.40 -0.79
C LEU A 21 -11.81 3.61 -0.19
N ALA A 22 -12.16 3.53 1.10
CA ALA A 22 -12.79 4.63 1.82
C ALA A 22 -11.92 5.90 1.80
N LEU A 23 -10.61 5.75 1.99
CA LEU A 23 -9.64 6.85 1.89
C LEU A 23 -9.74 7.56 0.53
N ASN A 24 -9.71 6.80 -0.56
CA ASN A 24 -9.67 7.37 -1.90
C ASN A 24 -11.03 7.89 -2.39
N LEU A 25 -12.14 7.33 -1.90
CA LEU A 25 -13.49 7.76 -2.27
C LEU A 25 -14.03 8.89 -1.39
N LEU A 26 -13.70 8.89 -0.11
CA LEU A 26 -14.36 9.75 0.89
C LEU A 26 -13.45 10.84 1.47
N VAL A 27 -12.12 10.71 1.32
CA VAL A 27 -11.18 11.67 1.92
C VAL A 27 -10.38 12.39 0.84
N SER A 28 -9.72 11.64 -0.05
CA SER A 28 -8.87 12.21 -1.12
C SER A 28 -9.57 13.27 -2.00
N PRO A 29 -10.87 13.16 -2.36
CA PRO A 29 -11.54 14.18 -3.18
C PRO A 29 -11.70 15.54 -2.50
N HIS A 30 -11.58 15.59 -1.17
CA HIS A 30 -11.72 16.82 -0.38
C HIS A 30 -10.39 17.49 -0.06
N LEU A 31 -9.27 17.02 -0.65
CA LEU A 31 -8.00 17.71 -0.52
C LEU A 31 -8.10 19.11 -1.14
N PRO A 32 -7.61 20.16 -0.46
CA PRO A 32 -7.65 21.51 -1.00
C PRO A 32 -6.74 21.61 -2.24
N ALA A 33 -7.06 22.54 -3.13
CA ALA A 33 -6.16 22.92 -4.21
C ALA A 33 -5.12 23.92 -3.71
N GLY A 34 -3.88 23.85 -4.20
CA GLY A 34 -2.84 24.82 -3.83
C GLY A 34 -1.43 24.23 -3.96
N SER A 35 -0.46 24.94 -3.37
CA SER A 35 0.90 24.42 -3.20
C SER A 35 0.91 23.21 -2.27
N PHE A 36 1.99 22.43 -2.30
CA PHE A 36 2.14 21.27 -1.44
C PHE A 36 2.02 21.64 0.05
N ALA A 37 2.64 22.75 0.49
CA ALA A 37 2.51 23.23 1.87
C ALA A 37 1.06 23.52 2.28
N VAL A 38 0.24 24.13 1.40
CA VAL A 38 -1.19 24.39 1.67
C VAL A 38 -1.95 23.07 1.82
N ILE A 39 -1.68 22.11 0.96
CA ILE A 39 -2.28 20.77 1.03
C ILE A 39 -1.88 20.08 2.33
N ALA A 40 -0.58 20.04 2.62
CA ALA A 40 0.00 19.38 3.77
C ALA A 40 -0.46 19.96 5.11
N ALA A 41 -0.68 21.27 5.19
CA ALA A 41 -1.20 21.95 6.38
C ALA A 41 -2.69 21.66 6.66
N SER A 42 -3.42 21.05 5.71
CA SER A 42 -4.86 20.82 5.85
C SER A 42 -5.20 19.64 6.77
N ARG A 43 -6.32 19.74 7.48
CA ARG A 43 -6.85 18.64 8.30
C ARG A 43 -7.19 17.40 7.47
N VAL A 44 -7.64 17.60 6.23
CA VAL A 44 -7.99 16.51 5.30
C VAL A 44 -6.73 15.72 4.92
N TYR A 45 -5.62 16.41 4.65
CA TYR A 45 -4.35 15.74 4.40
C TYR A 45 -3.86 14.97 5.62
N PHE A 46 -3.89 15.57 6.82
CA PHE A 46 -3.52 14.88 8.05
C PHE A 46 -4.32 13.59 8.25
N LEU A 47 -5.66 13.67 8.16
CA LEU A 47 -6.54 12.50 8.27
C LEU A 47 -6.22 11.45 7.20
N ARG A 48 -6.00 11.87 5.96
CA ARG A 48 -5.63 10.98 4.86
C ARG A 48 -4.35 10.21 5.18
N GLN A 49 -3.31 10.88 5.64
CA GLN A 49 -2.02 10.27 5.97
C GLN A 49 -2.10 9.32 7.18
N VAL A 50 -2.92 9.66 8.20
CA VAL A 50 -3.18 8.76 9.34
C VAL A 50 -3.88 7.49 8.90
N ILE A 51 -4.90 7.58 8.03
CA ILE A 51 -5.59 6.40 7.50
C ILE A 51 -4.64 5.58 6.63
N ALA A 52 -3.85 6.23 5.77
CA ALA A 52 -2.89 5.56 4.89
C ALA A 52 -1.80 4.83 5.69
N SER A 53 -1.30 5.41 6.79
CA SER A 53 -0.36 4.74 7.68
C SER A 53 -1.00 3.56 8.40
N ALA A 54 -2.25 3.68 8.87
CA ALA A 54 -2.99 2.55 9.45
C ALA A 54 -3.20 1.41 8.43
N VAL A 55 -3.55 1.73 7.18
CA VAL A 55 -3.62 0.77 6.07
C VAL A 55 -2.29 0.07 5.88
N ALA A 56 -1.20 0.84 5.78
CA ALA A 56 0.12 0.28 5.55
C ALA A 56 0.54 -0.67 6.67
N LEU A 57 0.27 -0.32 7.93
CA LEU A 57 0.51 -1.16 9.09
C LEU A 57 -0.37 -2.43 9.09
N ALA A 58 -1.65 -2.32 8.74
CA ALA A 58 -2.52 -3.48 8.60
C ALA A 58 -2.00 -4.44 7.52
N LEU A 59 -1.48 -3.94 6.41
CA LEU A 59 -0.85 -4.76 5.37
C LEU A 59 0.42 -5.46 5.86
N VAL A 60 1.23 -4.85 6.74
CA VAL A 60 2.37 -5.53 7.38
C VAL A 60 1.90 -6.80 8.11
N PHE A 61 0.86 -6.68 8.94
CA PHE A 61 0.29 -7.83 9.66
C PHE A 61 -0.37 -8.85 8.72
N GLY A 62 -0.97 -8.39 7.63
CA GLY A 62 -1.50 -9.24 6.57
C GLY A 62 -0.41 -10.09 5.89
N LEU A 63 0.70 -9.45 5.52
CA LEU A 63 1.83 -10.09 4.84
C LEU A 63 2.50 -11.17 5.68
N ALA A 64 2.57 -11.00 7.00
CA ALA A 64 3.10 -12.02 7.91
C ALA A 64 2.36 -13.35 7.74
N GLY A 65 1.02 -13.31 7.67
CA GLY A 65 0.20 -14.50 7.46
C GLY A 65 0.27 -15.07 6.04
N VAL A 66 0.54 -14.25 5.02
CA VAL A 66 0.72 -14.72 3.63
C VAL A 66 1.96 -15.63 3.54
N ARG A 67 3.07 -15.23 4.16
CA ARG A 67 4.30 -16.04 4.19
C ARG A 67 4.04 -17.41 4.81
N ASP A 68 3.52 -17.43 6.02
CA ASP A 68 3.30 -18.66 6.80
C ASP A 68 2.18 -19.55 6.21
N GLY A 69 1.09 -18.94 5.71
CA GLY A 69 -0.10 -19.67 5.27
C GLY A 69 -0.10 -20.07 3.79
N ARG A 70 0.70 -19.41 2.94
CA ARG A 70 0.64 -19.60 1.48
C ARG A 70 1.97 -19.87 0.82
N LEU A 71 3.07 -19.44 1.43
CA LEU A 71 4.41 -19.53 0.85
C LEU A 71 5.38 -20.34 1.72
N ALA A 72 4.91 -20.96 2.80
CA ALA A 72 5.69 -21.87 3.61
C ALA A 72 6.26 -23.00 2.73
N GLY A 73 7.58 -23.18 2.79
CA GLY A 73 8.29 -24.19 1.99
C GLY A 73 8.40 -23.89 0.49
N SER A 74 8.02 -22.71 0.01
CA SER A 74 8.04 -22.35 -1.43
C SER A 74 9.42 -21.91 -1.97
N GLY A 75 10.50 -22.22 -1.26
CA GLY A 75 11.88 -21.95 -1.69
C GLY A 75 12.38 -20.51 -1.51
N ALA A 76 13.61 -20.26 -1.96
CA ALA A 76 14.33 -18.99 -1.74
C ALA A 76 13.67 -17.78 -2.42
N PHE A 77 13.12 -17.96 -3.62
CA PHE A 77 12.43 -16.87 -4.33
C PHE A 77 11.23 -16.34 -3.54
N ALA A 78 10.39 -17.22 -3.00
CA ALA A 78 9.25 -16.82 -2.18
C ALA A 78 9.70 -16.09 -0.90
N ALA A 79 10.81 -16.51 -0.30
CA ALA A 79 11.39 -15.82 0.85
C ALA A 79 11.85 -14.40 0.49
N ILE A 80 12.56 -14.22 -0.63
CA ILE A 80 12.99 -12.90 -1.13
C ILE A 80 11.77 -12.03 -1.40
N ALA A 81 10.79 -12.53 -2.15
CA ALA A 81 9.58 -11.81 -2.50
C ALA A 81 8.80 -11.33 -1.26
N CYS A 82 8.62 -12.19 -0.26
CA CYS A 82 8.00 -11.81 1.01
C CYS A 82 8.79 -10.75 1.75
N THR A 83 10.12 -10.90 1.85
CA THR A 83 10.98 -9.94 2.55
C THR A 83 10.97 -8.58 1.86
N SER A 84 11.04 -8.55 0.52
CA SER A 84 10.94 -7.32 -0.27
C SER A 84 9.58 -6.65 -0.11
N ALA A 85 8.48 -7.40 -0.18
CA ALA A 85 7.14 -6.86 0.06
C ALA A 85 6.98 -6.29 1.48
N LEU A 86 7.47 -7.02 2.49
CA LEU A 86 7.44 -6.56 3.87
C LEU A 86 8.28 -5.30 4.07
N GLY A 87 9.51 -5.27 3.54
CA GLY A 87 10.38 -4.10 3.59
C GLY A 87 9.75 -2.88 2.92
N GLY A 88 9.21 -3.04 1.71
CA GLY A 88 8.49 -1.97 1.03
C GLY A 88 7.26 -1.50 1.79
N GLN A 89 6.51 -2.41 2.43
CA GLN A 89 5.35 -2.06 3.24
C GLN A 89 5.72 -1.26 4.50
N VAL A 90 6.80 -1.64 5.19
CA VAL A 90 7.32 -0.92 6.35
C VAL A 90 7.84 0.46 5.96
N LEU A 91 8.54 0.58 4.83
CA LEU A 91 8.97 1.87 4.30
C LEU A 91 7.78 2.76 3.96
N LEU A 92 6.75 2.21 3.31
CA LEU A 92 5.54 2.97 3.01
C LEU A 92 4.84 3.44 4.29
N PHE A 93 4.73 2.58 5.31
CA PHE A 93 4.22 2.98 6.62
C PHE A 93 5.02 4.15 7.21
N ALA A 94 6.36 4.05 7.22
CA ALA A 94 7.22 5.11 7.74
C ALA A 94 7.05 6.43 6.99
N VAL A 95 6.88 6.39 5.67
CA VAL A 95 6.60 7.57 4.85
C VAL A 95 5.24 8.16 5.20
N GLU A 96 4.14 7.41 5.14
CA GLU A 96 2.80 7.95 5.42
C GLU A 96 2.68 8.46 6.86
N TYR A 97 3.30 7.76 7.83
CA TYR A 97 3.40 8.24 9.21
C TYR A 97 4.18 9.56 9.29
N GLY A 98 5.34 9.64 8.62
CA GLY A 98 6.15 10.85 8.60
C GLY A 98 5.45 12.02 7.90
N GLN A 99 4.68 11.75 6.85
CA GLN A 99 3.84 12.74 6.19
C GLN A 99 2.73 13.24 7.12
N ALA A 100 2.11 12.34 7.89
CA ALA A 100 1.06 12.71 8.85
C ALA A 100 1.58 13.63 9.95
N PHE A 101 2.71 13.30 10.59
CA PHE A 101 3.12 13.99 11.81
C PHE A 101 4.21 15.03 11.58
N PHE A 102 5.23 14.74 10.78
CA PHE A 102 6.32 15.69 10.56
C PHE A 102 5.98 16.67 9.44
N VAL A 103 5.57 16.20 8.27
CA VAL A 103 5.30 17.10 7.13
C VAL A 103 4.11 18.03 7.42
N HIS A 104 3.06 17.53 8.08
CA HIS A 104 1.95 18.38 8.52
C HIS A 104 2.42 19.47 9.49
N ASP A 105 3.25 19.12 10.47
CA ASP A 105 3.79 20.07 11.45
C ASP A 105 4.70 21.13 10.79
N TYR A 106 5.61 20.70 9.92
CA TYR A 106 6.44 21.60 9.11
C TYR A 106 5.58 22.52 8.22
N ALA A 107 4.48 22.02 7.65
CA ALA A 107 3.59 22.83 6.82
C ALA A 107 2.87 23.93 7.63
N LEU A 108 2.55 23.66 8.90
CA LEU A 108 1.90 24.62 9.79
C LEU A 108 2.88 25.68 10.32
N HIS A 109 4.10 25.28 10.68
CA HIS A 109 5.02 26.12 11.45
C HIS A 109 6.20 26.65 10.64
N ALA A 110 6.60 26.00 9.55
CA ALA A 110 7.74 26.39 8.72
C ALA A 110 7.52 26.07 7.22
N PRO A 111 6.46 26.60 6.59
CA PRO A 111 6.08 26.24 5.21
C PRO A 111 7.17 26.55 4.18
N ALA A 112 7.92 27.65 4.35
CA ALA A 112 9.03 28.00 3.45
C ALA A 112 10.18 26.96 3.49
N ALA A 113 10.45 26.37 4.66
CA ALA A 113 11.46 25.32 4.79
C ALA A 113 10.99 24.01 4.16
N LEU A 114 9.70 23.69 4.29
CA LEU A 114 9.09 22.53 3.64
C LEU A 114 9.11 22.67 2.11
N ASP A 115 8.72 23.83 1.60
CA ASP A 115 8.75 24.12 0.16
C ASP A 115 10.19 24.07 -0.39
N ALA A 116 11.20 24.50 0.38
CA ALA A 116 12.60 24.34 0.00
C ALA A 116 13.06 22.87 -0.01
N ALA A 117 12.67 22.07 0.99
CA ALA A 117 12.98 20.64 1.06
C ALA A 117 12.25 19.82 -0.03
N MET A 118 11.11 20.31 -0.51
CA MET A 118 10.30 19.76 -1.60
C MET A 118 10.54 20.46 -2.94
N GLY A 119 11.50 21.41 -3.00
CA GLY A 119 11.70 22.40 -4.07
C GLY A 119 12.15 21.87 -5.43
N GLY A 120 11.82 20.62 -5.74
CA GLY A 120 12.02 19.97 -7.02
C GLY A 120 11.91 18.45 -6.91
N PRO A 121 11.84 17.75 -8.05
CA PRO A 121 11.83 16.28 -8.09
C PRO A 121 13.08 15.61 -7.50
N HIS A 122 14.12 16.40 -7.20
CA HIS A 122 15.38 15.94 -6.60
C HIS A 122 15.52 16.32 -5.11
N GLY A 123 14.47 16.86 -4.48
CA GLY A 123 14.47 17.12 -3.05
C GLY A 123 14.63 15.81 -2.25
N PRO A 124 15.36 15.81 -1.12
CA PRO A 124 15.63 14.58 -0.36
C PRO A 124 14.35 13.89 0.12
N LEU A 125 13.32 14.66 0.50
CA LEU A 125 12.01 14.13 0.88
C LEU A 125 11.29 13.49 -0.31
N ALA A 126 11.36 14.09 -1.49
CA ALA A 126 10.77 13.55 -2.71
C ALA A 126 11.46 12.25 -3.15
N ILE A 127 12.80 12.21 -3.12
CA ILE A 127 13.58 11.01 -3.44
C ILE A 127 13.25 9.88 -2.47
N GLY A 128 13.22 10.17 -1.16
CA GLY A 128 12.87 9.17 -0.14
C GLY A 128 11.47 8.58 -0.34
N ALA A 129 10.48 9.43 -0.63
CA ALA A 129 9.12 8.97 -0.93
C ALA A 129 9.05 8.11 -2.20
N VAL A 130 9.71 8.54 -3.29
CA VAL A 130 9.77 7.79 -4.55
C VAL A 130 10.42 6.42 -4.35
N LEU A 131 11.53 6.37 -3.60
CA LEU A 131 12.22 5.11 -3.31
C LEU A 131 11.33 4.16 -2.50
N ALA A 132 10.66 4.66 -1.45
CA ALA A 132 9.74 3.85 -0.65
C ALA A 132 8.60 3.28 -1.50
N ILE A 133 7.99 4.12 -2.36
CA ILE A 133 6.95 3.71 -3.30
C ILE A 133 7.49 2.65 -4.27
N ALA A 134 8.66 2.85 -4.86
CA ALA A 134 9.25 1.91 -5.81
C ALA A 134 9.52 0.54 -5.16
N VAL A 135 10.10 0.51 -3.97
CA VAL A 135 10.35 -0.74 -3.23
C VAL A 135 9.05 -1.43 -2.85
N PHE A 136 8.02 -0.67 -2.44
CA PHE A 136 6.67 -1.19 -2.19
C PHE A 136 6.07 -1.86 -3.44
N TYR A 137 6.03 -1.17 -4.58
CA TYR A 137 5.46 -1.71 -5.83
C TYR A 137 6.21 -2.96 -6.29
N LEU A 138 7.54 -2.90 -6.33
CA LEU A 138 8.36 -4.03 -6.75
C LEU A 138 8.22 -5.23 -5.81
N GLY A 139 8.23 -4.99 -4.49
CA GLY A 139 8.05 -6.03 -3.49
C GLY A 139 6.71 -6.75 -3.64
N TRP A 140 5.62 -6.01 -3.78
CA TRP A 140 4.29 -6.59 -4.00
C TRP A 140 4.15 -7.30 -5.34
N LEU A 141 4.79 -6.80 -6.40
CA LEU A 141 4.83 -7.48 -7.69
C LEU A 141 5.55 -8.83 -7.60
N LEU A 142 6.73 -8.86 -6.97
CA LEU A 142 7.47 -10.10 -6.72
C LEU A 142 6.66 -11.08 -5.87
N LEU A 143 5.96 -10.59 -4.84
CA LEU A 143 5.08 -11.41 -4.02
C LEU A 143 3.94 -12.02 -4.84
N ALA A 144 3.29 -11.23 -5.69
CA ALA A 144 2.24 -11.74 -6.56
C ALA A 144 2.77 -12.82 -7.52
N ILE A 145 3.97 -12.65 -8.08
CA ILE A 145 4.64 -13.69 -8.88
C ILE A 145 4.89 -14.94 -8.02
N ALA A 146 5.42 -14.80 -6.80
CA ALA A 146 5.66 -15.94 -5.90
C ALA A 146 4.37 -16.71 -5.58
N LEU A 147 3.26 -16.00 -5.33
CA LEU A 147 1.94 -16.61 -5.08
C LEU A 147 1.42 -17.34 -6.33
N LEU A 148 1.70 -16.83 -7.53
CA LEU A 148 1.33 -17.46 -8.80
C LEU A 148 2.08 -18.78 -8.98
N LEU A 149 3.39 -18.76 -8.72
CA LEU A 149 4.28 -19.92 -8.83
C LEU A 149 3.96 -20.99 -7.79
N ALA A 150 3.63 -20.58 -6.55
CA ALA A 150 3.27 -21.51 -5.48
C ALA A 150 1.92 -22.20 -5.70
N ARG A 151 1.03 -21.64 -6.54
CA ARG A 151 -0.31 -22.19 -6.87
C ARG A 151 -1.21 -22.47 -5.65
N ARG A 152 -0.96 -21.83 -4.51
CA ARG A 152 -1.72 -21.97 -3.25
C ARG A 152 -2.96 -21.06 -3.15
N ILE A 153 -3.21 -20.27 -4.20
CA ILE A 153 -4.30 -19.29 -4.30
C ILE A 153 -4.83 -19.35 -5.74
N PRO A 154 -6.15 -19.15 -5.95
CA PRO A 154 -6.73 -19.00 -7.28
C PRO A 154 -5.99 -18.00 -8.16
N ARG A 155 -5.71 -18.39 -9.41
CA ARG A 155 -4.98 -17.55 -10.37
C ARG A 155 -5.63 -16.20 -10.62
N SER A 156 -6.97 -16.10 -10.50
CA SER A 156 -7.71 -14.84 -10.63
C SER A 156 -7.29 -13.80 -9.60
N ILE A 157 -7.10 -14.20 -8.33
CA ILE A 157 -6.67 -13.29 -7.26
C ILE A 157 -5.24 -12.81 -7.54
N THR A 158 -4.36 -13.71 -7.94
CA THR A 158 -2.97 -13.36 -8.23
C THR A 158 -2.84 -12.49 -9.47
N ALA A 159 -3.60 -12.79 -10.52
CA ALA A 159 -3.66 -11.98 -11.73
C ALA A 159 -4.18 -10.56 -11.43
N LEU A 160 -5.18 -10.44 -10.55
CA LEU A 160 -5.71 -9.14 -10.11
C LEU A 160 -4.66 -8.32 -9.36
N LEU A 161 -3.88 -8.94 -8.46
CA LEU A 161 -2.76 -8.28 -7.78
C LEU A 161 -1.69 -7.85 -8.78
N LEU A 162 -1.23 -8.74 -9.66
CA LEU A 162 -0.24 -8.42 -10.70
C LEU A 162 -0.71 -7.25 -11.56
N PHE A 163 -1.94 -7.34 -12.09
CA PHE A 163 -2.52 -6.29 -12.91
C PHE A 163 -2.64 -4.99 -12.14
N GLY A 164 -3.11 -5.00 -10.89
CA GLY A 164 -3.20 -3.81 -10.06
C GLY A 164 -1.86 -3.12 -9.84
N PHE A 165 -0.81 -3.86 -9.48
CA PHE A 165 0.51 -3.27 -9.23
C PHE A 165 1.22 -2.81 -10.51
N VAL A 166 0.94 -3.41 -11.66
CA VAL A 166 1.46 -2.95 -12.97
C VAL A 166 0.66 -1.76 -13.52
N ALA A 167 -0.67 -1.82 -13.42
CA ALA A 167 -1.56 -0.81 -13.99
C ALA A 167 -1.57 0.48 -13.17
N THR A 168 -1.43 0.41 -11.84
CA THR A 168 -1.55 1.61 -10.99
C THR A 168 -0.58 2.73 -11.37
N PRO A 169 0.74 2.49 -11.56
CA PRO A 169 1.66 3.53 -12.02
C PRO A 169 1.23 4.14 -13.36
N VAL A 170 0.74 3.31 -14.29
CA VAL A 170 0.26 3.76 -15.61
C VAL A 170 -1.01 4.60 -15.48
N LEU A 171 -1.99 4.14 -14.71
CA LEU A 171 -3.26 4.85 -14.48
C LEU A 171 -3.03 6.20 -13.80
N ASN A 172 -2.08 6.27 -12.86
CA ASN A 172 -1.72 7.53 -12.19
C ASN A 172 -0.90 8.46 -13.09
N ALA A 173 -0.15 7.94 -14.06
CA ALA A 173 0.61 8.74 -15.01
C ALA A 173 -0.28 9.41 -16.08
N ILE A 174 -1.46 8.84 -16.37
CA ILE A 174 -2.39 9.40 -17.35
C ILE A 174 -3.08 10.63 -16.74
N LYS A 175 -2.57 11.82 -17.07
CA LYS A 175 -3.12 13.10 -16.60
C LYS A 175 -4.62 13.25 -16.87
N ALA A 176 -5.13 12.71 -17.98
CA ALA A 176 -6.55 12.77 -18.34
C ALA A 176 -7.48 12.03 -17.35
N LEU A 177 -6.96 11.05 -16.59
CA LEU A 177 -7.74 10.32 -15.60
C LEU A 177 -7.79 11.05 -14.24
N GLY A 178 -6.86 11.96 -13.97
CA GLY A 178 -6.82 12.74 -12.73
C GLY A 178 -7.05 11.88 -11.47
N VAL A 179 -7.97 12.31 -10.62
CA VAL A 179 -8.36 11.60 -9.38
C VAL A 179 -9.01 10.23 -9.66
N ALA A 180 -9.72 10.10 -10.79
CA ALA A 180 -10.40 8.85 -11.15
C ALA A 180 -9.40 7.71 -11.43
N GLY A 181 -8.21 8.04 -11.94
CA GLY A 181 -7.12 7.07 -12.14
C GLY A 181 -6.68 6.43 -10.82
N GLY A 182 -6.49 7.26 -9.79
CA GLY A 182 -6.13 6.80 -8.44
C GLY A 182 -7.23 5.98 -7.76
N ILE A 183 -8.50 6.35 -7.94
CA ILE A 183 -9.65 5.59 -7.44
C ILE A 183 -9.71 4.21 -8.11
N LEU A 184 -9.59 4.16 -9.44
CA LEU A 184 -9.65 2.92 -10.20
C LEU A 184 -8.49 1.98 -9.82
N ALA A 185 -7.28 2.52 -9.71
CA ALA A 185 -6.11 1.79 -9.24
C ALA A 185 -6.34 1.20 -7.83
N SER A 186 -6.85 2.01 -6.91
CA SER A 186 -7.13 1.60 -5.53
C SER A 186 -8.21 0.52 -5.45
N LEU A 187 -9.21 0.57 -6.33
CA LEU A 187 -10.24 -0.48 -6.46
C LEU A 187 -9.63 -1.81 -6.90
N ILE A 188 -8.77 -1.80 -7.92
CA ILE A 188 -8.16 -3.02 -8.45
C ILE A 188 -7.24 -3.67 -7.41
N VAL A 189 -6.31 -2.88 -6.85
CA VAL A 189 -5.35 -3.38 -5.84
C VAL A 189 -6.09 -3.78 -4.56
N GLY A 190 -7.03 -2.95 -4.10
CA GLY A 190 -7.87 -3.22 -2.93
C GLY A 190 -8.68 -4.50 -3.08
N ALA A 191 -9.30 -4.74 -4.24
CA ALA A 191 -10.01 -5.99 -4.51
C ALA A 191 -9.07 -7.21 -4.45
N GLY A 192 -7.84 -7.08 -4.95
CA GLY A 192 -6.80 -8.11 -4.82
C GLY A 192 -6.49 -8.45 -3.37
N TRP A 193 -6.22 -7.43 -2.53
CA TRP A 193 -5.98 -7.61 -1.10
C TRP A 193 -7.19 -8.19 -0.37
N PHE A 194 -8.39 -7.71 -0.68
CA PHE A 194 -9.62 -8.17 -0.06
C PHE A 194 -9.88 -9.64 -0.34
N LEU A 195 -9.76 -10.07 -1.60
CA LEU A 195 -9.96 -11.46 -1.99
C LEU A 195 -8.87 -12.38 -1.41
N LEU A 196 -7.62 -11.91 -1.36
CA LEU A 196 -6.54 -12.62 -0.69
C LEU A 196 -6.85 -12.82 0.81
N GLY A 197 -7.27 -11.75 1.47
CA GLY A 197 -7.67 -11.76 2.89
C GLY A 197 -8.82 -12.71 3.17
N LEU A 198 -9.90 -12.64 2.38
CA LEU A 198 -11.04 -13.55 2.48
C LEU A 198 -10.62 -15.02 2.30
N ARG A 199 -9.70 -15.30 1.36
CA ARG A 199 -9.19 -16.65 1.15
C ARG A 199 -8.38 -17.12 2.37
N MET A 200 -7.57 -16.26 2.97
CA MET A 200 -6.85 -16.56 4.23
C MET A 200 -7.81 -16.79 5.41
N ILE A 201 -8.91 -16.08 5.49
CA ILE A 201 -9.92 -16.31 6.54
C ILE A 201 -10.59 -17.69 6.36
N ARG A 202 -10.98 -18.02 5.13
CA ARG A 202 -11.72 -19.25 4.81
C ARG A 202 -10.84 -20.51 4.83
N THR A 203 -9.65 -20.44 4.24
CA THR A 203 -8.72 -21.58 4.12
C THR A 203 -7.31 -21.20 4.59
N PRO A 204 -7.07 -21.06 5.90
CA PRO A 204 -5.86 -20.43 6.45
C PRO A 204 -4.53 -20.93 5.88
N ARG A 205 -4.40 -22.25 5.66
CA ARG A 205 -3.15 -22.91 5.22
C ARG A 205 -3.08 -23.25 3.73
N GLY A 206 -4.08 -22.85 2.94
CA GLY A 206 -4.09 -23.11 1.50
C GLY A 206 -3.98 -24.58 1.13
N GLU A 207 -4.93 -25.37 1.61
CA GLU A 207 -5.24 -26.65 0.98
C GLU A 207 -5.58 -26.41 -0.50
N PRO A 208 -5.03 -27.24 -1.41
CA PRO A 208 -5.16 -27.08 -2.85
C PRO A 208 -6.61 -27.04 -3.33
#